data_AF-A0A830GR12-F1
#
_entry.id   AF-A0A830GR12-F1
#
_cell.length_a   1.000
_cell.length_b   1.000
_cell.length_c   1.000
_cell.angle_alpha   90.00
_cell.angle_beta   90.00
_cell.angle_gamma   90.00
#
_symmetry.space_group_name_H-M   'P 1'
#
loop_
_entity.id
_entity.type
_entity.pdbx_description
1 polymer ?
#
loop_
_entity_poly.entity_id
_entity_poly.type
_entity_poly.pdbx_seq_one_letter_code
_entity_poly.pdbx_strand_id
1 'polypeptide(L)'
;MVTPGEMYVLVVTGLAFIALAVAIPVLLRIVVDGRERWREGPPTHADEGETPGEGGQSADPDRPRCPHCGTENDADFVYCRVCLEQL
;
A
#
# COMPACT_ATOMS: atom_id res chain seq x y z
N MET A 1 -29.86 13.34 -37.39
CA MET A 1 -30.92 13.09 -36.40
C MET A 1 -30.33 12.13 -35.39
N VAL A 2 -30.04 12.59 -34.18
CA VAL A 2 -29.46 11.75 -33.14
C VAL A 2 -30.54 10.77 -32.69
N THR A 3 -30.22 9.48 -32.68
CA THR A 3 -31.20 8.48 -32.25
C THR A 3 -31.30 8.44 -30.71
N PRO A 4 -32.43 8.02 -30.14
CA PRO A 4 -32.55 7.86 -28.69
C PRO A 4 -31.47 6.94 -28.08
N GLY A 5 -31.06 5.91 -28.83
CA GLY A 5 -29.97 5.01 -28.40
C GLY A 5 -28.62 5.70 -28.35
N GLU A 6 -28.33 6.57 -29.33
CA GLU A 6 -27.09 7.35 -29.37
C GLU A 6 -27.04 8.39 -28.24
N MET A 7 -28.16 9.03 -27.90
CA MET A 7 -28.29 9.89 -26.72
C MET A 7 -28.02 9.11 -25.42
N TYR A 8 -28.56 7.91 -25.28
CA TYR A 8 -28.35 7.07 -24.10
C TYR A 8 -26.87 6.72 -23.92
N VAL A 9 -26.20 6.28 -24.99
CA VAL A 9 -24.76 5.97 -24.96
C VAL A 9 -23.96 7.20 -24.54
N LEU A 10 -24.22 8.37 -25.14
CA LEU A 10 -23.52 9.60 -24.79
C LEU A 10 -23.68 9.99 -23.31
N VAL A 11 -24.90 9.87 -22.77
CA VAL A 11 -25.17 10.17 -21.36
C VAL A 11 -24.43 9.18 -20.44
N VAL A 12 -24.54 7.88 -20.69
CA VAL A 12 -23.90 6.85 -19.87
C VAL A 12 -22.38 6.98 -19.92
N THR A 13 -21.82 7.19 -21.11
CA THR A 13 -20.38 7.42 -21.28
C THR A 13 -19.93 8.68 -20.55
N GLY A 14 -20.68 9.78 -20.66
CA GLY A 14 -20.40 11.01 -19.92
C GLY A 14 -20.40 10.80 -18.40
N LEU A 15 -21.40 10.10 -17.87
CA LEU A 15 -21.48 9.76 -16.44
C LEU A 15 -20.31 8.86 -16.01
N ALA A 16 -19.92 7.88 -16.83
CA ALA A 16 -18.79 7.02 -16.54
C ALA A 16 -17.47 7.80 -16.49
N PHE A 17 -17.25 8.75 -17.41
CA PHE A 17 -16.08 9.63 -17.38
C PHE A 17 -16.07 10.54 -16.16
N ILE A 18 -17.22 11.07 -15.73
CA ILE A 18 -17.33 11.87 -14.50
C ILE A 18 -16.97 11.01 -13.29
N ALA A 19 -17.54 9.81 -13.19
CA ALA A 19 -17.22 8.88 -12.11
C ALA A 19 -15.73 8.54 -12.07
N LEU A 20 -15.13 8.29 -13.23
CA LEU A 20 -13.70 8.03 -13.36
C LEU A 20 -12.85 9.24 -12.94
N ALA A 21 -13.21 10.44 -13.39
CA ALA A 21 -12.50 11.68 -13.04
C ALA A 21 -12.53 11.96 -11.53
N VAL A 22 -13.60 11.57 -10.83
CA VAL A 22 -13.71 11.68 -9.37
C VAL A 22 -12.90 10.59 -8.67
N ALA A 23 -12.87 9.36 -9.21
CA ALA A 23 -12.16 8.23 -8.61
C ALA A 23 -10.62 8.31 -8.76
N ILE A 24 -10.13 8.76 -9.91
CA ILE A 24 -8.69 8.89 -10.22
C ILE A 24 -7.89 9.64 -9.13
N PRO A 25 -8.26 10.86 -8.69
CA PRO A 25 -7.47 11.59 -7.71
C PRO A 25 -7.38 10.90 -6.34
N VAL A 26 -8.43 10.14 -5.96
CA VAL A 26 -8.42 9.35 -4.73
C VAL A 26 -7.40 8.21 -4.84
N LEU A 27 -7.41 7.49 -5.96
CA LEU A 27 -6.45 6.42 -6.22
C LEU A 27 -5.01 6.93 -6.30
N LEU A 28 -4.80 8.07 -6.96
CA LEU A 28 -3.48 8.69 -7.05
C LEU A 28 -2.95 9.10 -5.67
N ARG A 29 -3.79 9.63 -4.78
CA ARG A 29 -3.37 9.94 -3.39
C ARG A 29 -2.87 8.70 -2.66
N ILE A 30 -3.62 7.60 -2.71
CA ILE A 30 -3.21 6.34 -2.05
C ILE A 30 -1.88 5.83 -2.62
N VAL A 31 -1.70 5.89 -3.94
CA VAL A 31 -0.47 5.43 -4.60
C VAL A 31 0.72 6.35 -4.30
N VAL A 32 0.52 7.67 -4.27
CA VAL A 32 1.57 8.64 -3.91
C VAL A 32 1.96 8.47 -2.45
N ASP A 33 1.00 8.39 -1.53
CA ASP A 33 1.25 8.15 -0.10
C ASP A 33 1.98 6.82 0.12
N GLY A 34 1.60 5.77 -0.62
CA GLY A 34 2.29 4.48 -0.59
C GLY A 34 3.72 4.56 -1.14
N ARG A 35 3.93 5.35 -2.20
CA ARG A 35 5.23 5.54 -2.84
C ARG A 35 6.17 6.39 -1.99
N GLU A 36 5.66 7.41 -1.30
CA GLU A 36 6.44 8.24 -0.38
C GLU A 36 6.98 7.38 0.77
N ARG A 37 6.15 6.55 1.40
CA ARG A 37 6.60 5.59 2.43
C ARG A 37 7.58 4.56 1.91
N TRP A 38 7.43 4.11 0.66
CA TRP A 38 8.39 3.22 0.01
C TRP A 38 9.73 3.90 -0.30
N ARG A 39 9.72 5.19 -0.59
CA ARG A 39 10.92 5.96 -0.96
C ARG A 39 11.70 6.44 0.25
N GLU A 40 11.02 6.74 1.35
CA GLU A 40 11.66 7.15 2.61
C GLU A 40 12.30 5.98 3.36
N GLY A 41 12.01 4.74 2.96
CA GLY A 41 12.51 3.54 3.62
C GLY A 41 11.90 3.37 5.02
N PRO A 42 12.08 2.19 5.66
CA PRO A 42 11.66 2.01 7.04
C PRO A 42 12.25 3.14 7.91
N PRO A 43 11.48 3.69 8.88
CA PRO A 43 11.97 4.77 9.73
C PRO A 43 13.26 4.29 10.39
N THR A 44 14.38 4.86 9.96
CA THR A 44 15.66 4.66 10.63
C THR A 44 15.53 5.36 11.97
N HIS A 45 15.17 4.60 13.00
CA HIS A 45 15.40 4.98 14.37
C HIS A 45 16.91 5.10 14.57
N ALA A 46 17.44 6.27 14.22
CA ALA A 46 18.73 6.72 14.71
C ALA A 46 18.52 7.08 16.19
N ASP A 47 18.55 6.06 17.05
CA ASP A 47 18.81 6.24 18.47
C ASP A 47 20.24 5.73 18.72
N GLU A 48 21.15 6.68 18.82
CA GLU A 48 22.52 6.51 19.28
C GLU A 48 22.49 6.00 20.72
N GLY A 49 22.82 4.72 20.93
CA GLY A 49 22.79 4.09 22.24
C GLY A 49 23.76 2.92 22.33
N GLU A 50 25.02 3.24 22.57
CA GLU A 50 26.16 2.35 22.77
C GLU A 50 25.96 1.36 23.94
N THR A 51 26.00 0.03 23.71
CA THR A 51 26.53 -0.99 24.67
C THR A 51 26.78 -2.33 23.95
N PRO A 52 27.95 -2.99 24.10
CA PRO A 52 28.16 -4.37 23.64
C PRO A 52 27.78 -5.37 24.75
N GLY A 53 26.76 -6.19 24.51
CA GLY A 53 26.31 -7.23 25.43
C GLY A 53 26.01 -8.55 24.72
N GLU A 54 26.77 -9.58 25.06
CA GLU A 54 26.66 -10.98 24.65
C GLU A 54 25.27 -11.61 24.89
N GLY A 55 24.87 -12.55 24.02
CA GLY A 55 24.00 -13.66 24.43
C GLY A 55 22.77 -13.98 23.56
N GLY A 56 22.98 -14.67 22.44
CA GLY A 56 22.19 -15.83 22.01
C GLY A 56 20.66 -15.72 21.84
N GLN A 57 20.23 -15.32 20.63
CA GLN A 57 19.17 -15.91 19.79
C GLN A 57 18.82 -14.86 18.74
N SER A 58 19.50 -14.94 17.59
CA SER A 58 19.36 -13.98 16.49
C SER A 58 18.01 -14.15 15.79
N ALA A 59 16.93 -13.70 16.42
CA ALA A 59 15.83 -13.13 15.67
C ALA A 59 16.40 -11.87 15.03
N ASP A 60 16.80 -11.99 13.77
CA ASP A 60 17.30 -10.87 12.98
C ASP A 60 16.29 -9.71 13.09
N PRO A 61 16.62 -8.62 13.82
CA PRO A 61 15.68 -7.54 14.07
C PRO A 61 15.34 -6.78 12.77
N ASP A 62 16.15 -6.98 11.72
CA ASP A 62 15.91 -6.48 10.37
C ASP A 62 14.96 -7.35 9.54
N ARG A 63 14.53 -8.52 10.05
CA ARG A 63 13.56 -9.33 9.32
C ARG A 63 12.20 -8.62 9.32
N PRO A 64 11.65 -8.27 8.15
CA PRO A 64 10.43 -7.48 8.08
C PRO A 64 9.29 -8.22 8.79
N ARG A 65 8.51 -7.48 9.58
CA ARG A 65 7.36 -8.02 10.31
C ARG A 65 6.06 -7.53 9.68
N CYS A 66 5.04 -8.37 9.75
CA CYS A 66 3.71 -8.02 9.26
C CYS A 66 3.13 -6.88 10.12
N PRO A 67 2.71 -5.75 9.53
CA PRO A 67 2.16 -4.61 10.28
C PRO A 67 0.78 -4.92 10.90
N HIS A 68 0.11 -5.98 10.46
CA HIS A 68 -1.22 -6.37 10.97
C HIS A 68 -1.14 -7.30 12.18
N CYS A 69 -0.28 -8.31 12.17
CA CYS A 69 -0.22 -9.35 13.21
C CYS A 69 1.15 -9.50 13.90
N GLY A 70 2.18 -8.78 13.46
CA GLY A 70 3.50 -8.77 14.07
C GLY A 70 4.36 -10.03 13.85
N THR A 71 3.90 -10.98 13.04
CA THR A 71 4.68 -12.19 12.68
C THR A 71 5.81 -11.85 11.71
N GLU A 72 6.81 -12.73 11.60
CA GLU A 72 7.82 -12.65 10.54
C GLU A 72 7.13 -12.60 9.17
N ASN A 73 7.64 -11.72 8.32
CA ASN A 73 7.20 -11.52 6.96
C ASN A 73 8.40 -11.67 6.03
N ASP A 74 8.08 -12.01 4.79
CA ASP A 74 9.08 -12.08 3.72
C ASP A 74 9.29 -10.67 3.15
N ALA A 75 10.53 -10.31 2.83
CA ALA A 75 10.90 -8.95 2.44
C ALA A 75 10.27 -8.53 1.09
N ASP A 76 9.87 -9.51 0.29
CA ASP A 76 9.17 -9.28 -0.98
C ASP A 76 7.69 -8.91 -0.78
N PHE A 77 7.15 -8.98 0.44
CA PHE A 77 5.71 -8.85 0.71
C PHE A 77 5.41 -7.80 1.79
N VAL A 78 4.35 -7.01 1.60
CA VAL A 78 3.91 -5.97 2.56
C VAL A 78 3.19 -6.57 3.78
N TYR A 79 2.44 -7.66 3.56
CA TYR A 79 1.73 -8.40 4.60
C TYR A 79 2.19 -9.86 4.59
N CYS A 80 2.15 -10.52 5.75
CA CYS A 80 2.41 -11.96 5.78
C CYS A 80 1.32 -12.73 5.03
N ARG A 81 1.68 -13.89 4.48
CA ARG A 81 0.76 -14.73 3.70
C ARG A 81 -0.54 -15.05 4.43
N VAL A 82 -0.48 -15.25 5.74
CA VAL A 82 -1.66 -15.54 6.58
C VAL A 82 -2.66 -14.38 6.59
N CYS A 83 -2.18 -13.13 6.72
CA CYS A 83 -3.06 -11.97 6.67
C CYS A 83 -3.57 -11.70 5.25
N LEU A 84 -2.77 -12.01 4.23
CA LEU A 84 -3.18 -11.90 2.83
C LEU A 84 -4.33 -12.85 2.49
N GLU A 85 -4.32 -14.08 3.02
CA GLU A 85 -5.38 -15.08 2.81
C GLU A 85 -6.70 -14.77 3.55
N GLN A 86 -6.70 -13.78 4.45
CA GLN A 86 -7.86 -13.38 5.25
C GLN A 86 -8.55 -12.10 4.74
N LEU A 87 -8.06 -11.52 3.64
CA LEU A 87 -8.68 -10.41 2.90
C LEU A 87 -9.72 -10.94 1.90
#